data_AF-A0A127SAL4-F1
#
_entry.id   AF-A0A127SAL4-F1
#
_cell.length_a   1.000
_cell.length_b   1.000
_cell.length_c   1.000
_cell.angle_alpha   90.00
_cell.angle_beta   90.00
_cell.angle_gamma   90.00
#
_symmetry.space_group_name_H-M   'P 1'
#
loop_
_entity.id
_entity.type
_entity.pdbx_description
1 polymer ?
#
loop_
_entity_poly.entity_id
_entity_poly.type
_entity_poly.pdbx_seq_one_letter_code
_entity_poly.pdbx_strand_id
1 'polypeptide(L)' 'MRTIIQTEADEKMVGRVFGLDTTLSTLGMPLGMLIFAPLADAIPISLVFIIGGVLTLPIGIYLFGQARRNVSAQVTRTAA' A
#
# COMPACT_ATOMS: atom_id res chain seq x y z
N MET A 1 8.20 -3.25 -5.21
CA MET A 1 7.87 -2.47 -6.43
C MET A 1 9.07 -2.26 -7.34
N ARG A 2 10.18 -1.69 -6.85
CA ARG A 2 11.30 -1.25 -7.73
C ARG A 2 11.91 -2.37 -8.59
N THR A 3 12.07 -3.58 -8.06
CA THR A 3 12.62 -4.69 -8.87
C THR A 3 11.65 -5.20 -9.93
N ILE A 4 10.33 -5.10 -9.70
CA ILE A 4 9.29 -5.57 -10.63
C ILE A 4 9.15 -4.57 -11.79
N ILE A 5 9.16 -3.27 -11.47
CA ILE A 5 9.10 -2.20 -12.48
C ILE A 5 10.34 -2.25 -13.39
N GLN A 6 11.51 -2.61 -12.87
CA GLN A 6 12.73 -2.73 -13.67
C GLN A 6 12.72 -3.93 -14.62
N THR A 7 12.05 -5.02 -14.29
CA THR A 7 11.98 -6.21 -15.16
C THR A 7 10.88 -6.13 -16.22
N GLU A 8 9.80 -5.39 -15.93
CA GLU A 8 8.61 -5.30 -16.80
C GLU A 8 8.58 -4.05 -17.69
N ALA A 9 9.30 -2.99 -17.32
CA ALA A 9 9.33 -1.77 -18.12
C ALA A 9 10.46 -1.80 -19.16
N ASP A 10 10.14 -1.38 -20.39
CA ASP A 10 11.13 -1.13 -21.44
C ASP A 10 12.22 -0.17 -20.95
N GLU A 11 13.48 -0.53 -21.15
CA GLU A 11 14.67 0.13 -20.58
C GLU A 11 14.68 1.66 -20.82
N LYS A 12 14.14 2.10 -21.96
CA LYS A 12 14.01 3.53 -22.32
C LYS A 12 12.93 4.30 -21.55
N MET A 13 12.02 3.60 -20.87
CA MET A 13 10.86 4.16 -20.16
C MET A 13 10.95 3.99 -18.64
N VAL A 14 11.85 3.14 -18.14
CA VAL A 14 12.06 2.87 -16.71
C VAL A 14 12.15 4.16 -15.90
N GLY A 15 12.96 5.13 -16.33
CA GLY A 15 13.12 6.42 -15.65
C GLY A 15 11.84 7.26 -15.56
N ARG A 16 10.97 7.19 -16.58
CA ARG A 16 9.67 7.89 -16.60
C ARG A 16 8.68 7.22 -15.67
N VAL A 17 8.64 5.89 -15.65
CA VAL A 17 7.75 5.11 -14.77
C VAL A 17 8.13 5.33 -13.31
N PHE A 18 9.44 5.31 -12.97
CA PHE A 18 9.90 5.65 -11.63
C PHE A 18 9.64 7.09 -11.24
N GLY A 19 9.79 8.03 -12.18
CA GLY A 19 9.45 9.44 -11.96
C GLY A 19 7.98 9.59 -11.56
N LEU A 20 7.06 8.97 -12.33
CA LEU A 20 5.63 8.99 -12.03
C LEU A 20 5.28 8.33 -10.69
N ASP A 21 5.84 7.14 -10.40
CA ASP A 21 5.66 6.44 -9.12
C ASP A 21 6.13 7.31 -7.94
N THR A 22 7.27 7.97 -8.09
CA THR A 22 7.85 8.86 -7.07
C THR A 22 7.00 10.10 -6.88
N THR A 23 6.58 10.77 -7.96
CA THR A 23 5.73 11.97 -7.87
C THR A 23 4.40 11.63 -7.24
N LEU A 24 3.77 10.53 -7.65
CA LEU A 24 2.47 10.10 -7.09
C LEU A 24 2.60 9.75 -5.61
N SER A 25 3.66 9.03 -5.22
CA SER A 25 3.95 8.71 -3.81
C SER A 25 4.22 9.96 -2.98
N THR A 26 4.99 10.91 -3.52
CA THR A 26 5.34 12.17 -2.83
C THR A 26 4.11 13.05 -2.65
N LEU A 27 3.18 13.08 -3.62
CA LEU A 27 1.91 13.79 -3.50
C LEU A 27 0.98 13.19 -2.44
N GLY A 28 1.14 11.91 -2.11
CA GLY A 28 0.37 11.27 -1.04
C GLY A 28 0.54 11.95 0.32
N MET A 29 1.74 12.46 0.64
CA MET A 29 2.03 13.12 1.91
C MET A 29 1.25 14.44 2.10
N PRO A 30 1.34 15.46 1.22
CA PRO A 30 0.59 16.70 1.37
C PRO A 30 -0.92 16.47 1.24
N LEU A 31 -1.37 15.53 0.41
CA LEU A 31 -2.79 15.19 0.29
C LEU A 31 -3.35 14.59 1.58
N GLY A 32 -2.58 13.72 2.23
CA GLY A 32 -2.92 13.21 3.56
C GLY A 32 -3.08 14.34 4.57
N MET A 33 -2.11 15.26 4.63
CA MET A 33 -2.20 16.42 5.53
C MET A 33 -3.40 17.33 5.22
N LEU A 34 -3.70 17.58 3.95
CA LEU A 34 -4.82 18.42 3.53
C LEU A 34 -6.17 17.92 4.06
N ILE A 35 -6.35 16.61 4.15
CA ILE A 35 -7.59 15.99 4.62
C ILE A 35 -7.55 15.79 6.14
N PHE A 36 -6.45 15.27 6.67
CA PHE A 36 -6.36 14.88 8.08
C PHE A 36 -6.09 16.05 9.04
N ALA A 37 -5.47 17.14 8.60
CA ALA A 37 -5.28 18.33 9.43
C ALA A 37 -6.62 18.97 9.84
N PRO A 38 -7.52 19.37 8.92
CA PRO A 38 -8.81 19.94 9.31
C PRO A 38 -9.71 18.92 10.02
N LEU A 39 -9.57 17.62 9.72
CA LEU A 39 -10.30 16.57 10.43
C LEU A 39 -9.85 16.46 11.89
N ALA A 40 -8.55 16.58 12.16
CA ALA A 40 -7.98 16.58 13.50
C ALA A 40 -8.35 17.83 14.32
N ASP A 41 -8.61 18.95 13.64
CA ASP A 41 -9.11 20.16 14.29
C ASP A 41 -10.61 20.05 14.63
N ALA A 42 -11.38 19.27 13.87
CA ALA A 42 -12.82 19.09 14.08
C ALA A 42 -13.17 18.03 15.14
N ILE A 43 -12.36 16.98 15.29
CA ILE A 43 -12.58 15.89 16.25
C ILE A 43 -11.28 15.51 16.98
N PRO A 44 -11.35 14.96 18.20
CA PRO A 44 -10.15 14.51 18.91
C PRO A 44 -9.28 13.57 18.06
N ILE A 45 -7.99 13.87 17.97
CA ILE A 45 -7.03 13.09 17.17
C ILE A 45 -7.02 11.59 17.53
N SER A 46 -7.32 11.25 18.78
CA SER A 46 -7.47 9.87 19.24
C SER A 46 -8.54 9.10 18.46
N LEU A 47 -9.67 9.73 18.13
CA LEU A 47 -10.74 9.10 17.35
C LEU A 47 -10.32 8.88 15.89
N VAL A 48 -9.57 9.82 15.31
CA VAL A 48 -9.02 9.68 13.95
C VAL A 48 -8.13 8.44 13.85
N PHE A 49 -7.24 8.25 14.83
CA PHE A 49 -6.37 7.07 14.89
C PHE A 49 -7.14 5.76 15.13
N ILE A 50 -8.15 5.77 16.02
CA ILE A 50 -8.99 4.58 16.27
C ILE A 50 -9.72 4.18 14.98
N ILE A 51 -10.36 5.13 14.31
CA ILE A 51 -11.10 4.87 13.06
C ILE A 51 -10.15 4.38 11.97
N GLY A 52 -9.00 5.05 11.78
CA GLY A 52 -8.00 4.63 10.79
C GLY A 52 -7.47 3.21 11.04
N GLY A 53 -7.20 2.88 12.30
CA GLY A 53 -6.79 1.53 12.71
C GLY A 53 -7.88 0.49 12.42
N VAL A 54 -9.11 0.75 12.86
CA VAL A 54 -10.25 -0.15 12.64
C VAL A 54 -10.53 -0.36 11.15
N LEU A 55 -10.43 0.69 10.32
CA LEU A 55 -10.60 0.59 8.86
C LEU A 55 -9.50 -0.24 8.19
N THR A 56 -8.28 -0.25 8.75
CA THR A 56 -7.15 -1.01 8.19
C THR A 56 -7.22 -2.49 8.55
N LEU A 57 -7.83 -2.85 9.68
CA LEU A 57 -7.90 -4.23 10.18
C LEU A 57 -8.53 -5.24 9.20
N PRO A 58 -9.70 -4.97 8.56
CA PRO A 58 -10.29 -5.90 7.59
C PRO A 58 -9.35 -6.21 6.42
N ILE A 59 -8.65 -5.19 5.91
CA ILE A 59 -7.69 -5.34 4.81
C ILE A 59 -6.52 -6.21 5.26
N GLY A 60 -5.97 -5.93 6.45
CA GLY A 60 -4.89 -6.74 7.03
C GLY A 60 -5.29 -8.21 7.21
N ILE A 61 -6.49 -8.46 7.74
CA ILE A 61 -7.03 -9.83 7.93
C ILE A 61 -7.21 -10.53 6.58
N TYR A 62 -7.79 -9.84 5.59
CA TYR A 62 -8.00 -10.38 4.25
C TYR A 62 -6.67 -10.77 3.58
N LEU A 63 -5.69 -9.85 3.59
CA LEU A 63 -4.37 -10.10 3.02
C LEU A 63 -3.62 -11.20 3.76
N PHE A 64 -3.74 -11.27 5.09
CA PHE A 64 -3.13 -12.35 5.88
C PHE A 64 -3.73 -13.72 5.55
N GLY A 65 -5.06 -13.79 5.38
CA GLY A 65 -5.74 -15.00 4.92
C GLY A 65 -5.29 -15.42 3.52
N GLN A 66 -5.17 -14.47 2.60
CA GLN A 66 -4.69 -14.72 1.24
C GLN A 66 -3.23 -15.20 1.23
N ALA A 67 -2.35 -14.54 2.00
CA ALA A 67 -0.95 -14.93 2.12
C ALA A 67 -0.81 -16.38 2.62
N ARG A 68 -1.58 -16.78 3.64
CA ARG A 68 -1.59 -18.17 4.12
C ARG A 68 -2.04 -19.16 3.04
N ARG A 69 -3.11 -18.84 2.29
CA ARG A 69 -3.60 -19.70 1.20
C ARG A 69 -2.56 -19.88 0.09
N ASN A 70 -1.88 -18.78 -0.28
CA ASN A 70 -0.87 -18.80 -1.33
C ASN A 70 0.37 -19.61 -0.94
N VAL A 71 0.80 -19.52 0.32
CA VAL A 71 1.92 -20.31 0.85
C VAL A 71 1.57 -21.80 0.87
N SER A 72 0.38 -22.17 1.36
CA SER A 72 -0.08 -23.57 1.35
C SER A 72 -0.14 -24.16 -0.08
N ALA A 73 -0.62 -23.38 -1.05
CA ALA A 73 -0.69 -23.80 -2.44
C ALA A 73 0.70 -23.98 -3.10
N GLN A 74 1.71 -23.20 -2.70
CA GLN A 74 3.09 -23.38 -3.19
C GLN A 74 3.75 -24.64 -2.64
N VAL A 75 3.57 -24.95 -1.35
CA VAL A 75 4.17 -26.15 -0.73
C VAL A 75 3.66 -27.43 -1.39
N THR A 76 2.38 -27.50 -1.74
CA THR A 76 1.80 -28.66 -2.44
C THR A 76 2.32 -28.84 -3.87
N ARG A 77 2.70 -27.76 -4.57
CA ARG A 77 3.25 -27.83 -5.94
C ARG A 77 4.72 -28.23 -6.00
N THR A 78 5.50 -27.90 -4.96
CA THR A 78 6.92 -28.30 -4.88
C THR A 78 7.09 -29.74 -4.40
N ALA A 79 6.06 -30.30 -3.74
CA ALA A 79 6.07 -31.68 -3.23
C ALA A 79 5.50 -32.73 -4.21
N ALA A 80 5.04 -32.31 -5.39
CA ALA A 80 4.53 -33.17 -6.47
C ALA A 80 5.50 -33.15 -7.65
#